data_AF-E2A2B4-F1
#
_entry.id   AF-E2A2B4-F1
#
_cell.length_a   1.000
_cell.length_b   1.000
_cell.length_c   1.000
_cell.angle_alpha   90.00
_cell.angle_beta   90.00
_cell.angle_gamma   90.00
#
_symmetry.space_group_name_H-M   'P 1'
#
loop_
_entity.id
_entity.type
_entity.pdbx_description
1 polymer ?
#
loop_
_entity_poly.entity_id
_entity_poly.type
_entity_poly.pdbx_seq_one_letter_code
_entity_poly.pdbx_strand_id
1 'polypeptide(L)'
;LNCLGRHKVDDCNSKKNCTACGNRHHTSMHDAFREAEITTSTNVALRNAGTHSTVLLATARIRVADRNGKWHPARALLDQGSESSIIS
;
A
#
# COMPACT_ATOMS: atom_id res chain seq x y z
N LEU A 1 -3.62 3.63 -20.97
CA LEU A 1 -3.78 3.96 -19.54
C LEU A 1 -2.44 4.47 -19.00
N ASN A 2 -2.43 5.34 -17.99
CA ASN A 2 -1.22 5.67 -17.24
C ASN A 2 -0.66 4.39 -16.59
N CYS A 3 0.67 4.29 -16.49
CA CYS A 3 1.35 3.05 -16.13
C CYS A 3 1.88 3.07 -14.68
N LEU A 4 1.62 1.99 -13.93
CA LEU A 4 2.15 1.70 -12.58
C LEU A 4 3.15 0.53 -12.57
N GLY A 5 3.73 0.20 -13.72
CA GLY A 5 4.66 -0.92 -13.86
C GLY A 5 6.00 -0.66 -13.16
N ARG A 6 6.63 -1.75 -12.68
CA ARG A 6 7.99 -1.72 -12.12
C ARG A 6 9.04 -1.69 -13.23
N HIS A 7 9.23 -0.52 -13.85
CA HIS A 7 10.28 -0.26 -14.84
C HIS A 7 10.77 1.18 -14.74
N LYS A 8 11.90 1.49 -15.38
CA LYS A 8 12.38 2.87 -15.48
C LYS A 8 11.46 3.68 -16.40
N VAL A 9 11.30 4.97 -16.11
CA VAL A 9 10.42 5.87 -16.87
C VAL A 9 10.74 5.89 -18.38
N ASP A 10 12.02 5.70 -18.73
CA ASP A 10 12.50 5.65 -20.11
C ASP A 10 12.07 4.36 -20.84
N ASP A 11 11.90 3.25 -20.10
CA ASP A 11 11.46 1.95 -20.63
C ASP A 11 9.92 1.83 -20.66
N CYS A 12 9.20 2.92 -20.34
CA CYS A 12 7.75 2.90 -20.19
C CYS A 12 7.03 2.99 -21.53
N ASN A 13 6.31 1.92 -21.88
CA ASN A 13 5.47 1.84 -23.08
C ASN A 13 4.20 2.72 -23.01
N SER A 14 3.87 3.30 -21.85
CA SER A 14 2.77 4.26 -21.76
C SER A 14 3.16 5.59 -22.41
N LYS A 15 2.26 6.08 -23.27
CA LYS A 15 2.37 7.41 -23.91
C LYS A 15 1.61 8.51 -23.16
N LYS A 16 1.02 8.19 -22.01
CA LYS A 16 0.22 9.14 -21.23
C LYS A 16 1.07 9.76 -20.12
N ASN A 17 0.90 11.06 -19.91
CA ASN A 17 1.56 11.85 -18.88
C ASN A 17 0.63 12.00 -17.66
N CYS A 18 1.24 12.31 -16.52
CA CYS A 18 0.52 12.65 -15.30
C CYS A 18 -0.38 13.87 -15.52
N THR A 19 -1.66 13.76 -15.16
CA THR A 19 -2.59 14.88 -15.27
C THR A 19 -2.42 15.93 -14.17
N ALA A 20 -1.68 15.61 -13.10
CA ALA A 20 -1.43 16.53 -11.99
C ALA A 20 -0.20 17.43 -12.24
N CYS A 21 0.87 16.91 -12.86
CA CYS A 21 2.11 17.69 -13.07
C CYS A 21 2.72 17.59 -14.48
N GLY A 22 2.13 16.81 -15.39
CA GLY A 22 2.61 16.68 -16.77
C GLY A 22 3.83 15.77 -16.98
N ASN A 23 4.43 15.22 -15.92
CA ASN A 23 5.59 14.32 -16.02
C ASN A 23 5.21 12.87 -16.37
N ARG A 24 6.21 12.07 -16.77
CA ARG A 24 6.04 10.64 -17.12
C ARG A 24 5.99 9.75 -15.87
N HIS A 25 4.86 9.77 -15.17
CA HIS A 25 4.55 8.83 -14.07
C HIS A 25 3.04 8.65 -13.92
N HIS A 26 2.62 7.72 -13.04
CA HIS A 26 1.22 7.56 -12.68
C HIS A 26 0.73 8.66 -11.73
N THR A 27 -0.50 9.13 -11.90
CA THR A 27 -1.10 10.24 -11.13
C THR A 27 -1.23 9.93 -9.64
N SER A 28 -1.45 8.66 -9.27
CA SER A 28 -1.55 8.24 -7.86
C SER A 28 -0.26 8.43 -7.05
N MET A 29 0.89 8.64 -7.71
CA MET A 29 2.14 8.98 -7.01
C MET A 29 2.00 10.26 -6.19
N HIS A 30 1.19 11.23 -6.63
CA HIS A 30 0.95 12.46 -5.86
C HIS A 30 0.10 12.23 -4.61
N ASP A 31 -0.75 11.21 -4.58
CA ASP A 31 -1.57 10.89 -3.41
C ASP A 31 -0.74 10.23 -2.30
N ALA A 32 0.27 9.43 -2.67
CA ALA A 32 1.19 8.80 -1.73
C ALA A 32 2.14 9.80 -1.02
N PHE A 33 2.41 10.95 -1.64
CA PHE A 33 3.28 12.00 -1.08
C PHE A 33 2.53 13.20 -0.51
N ARG A 34 1.19 13.14 -0.40
CA ARG A 34 0.48 14.12 0.44
C ARG A 34 0.88 13.86 1.88
N GLU A 35 1.58 14.82 2.49
CA GLU A 35 1.90 14.80 3.93
C GLU A 35 0.62 14.60 4.73
N ALA A 36 0.39 13.37 5.18
CA ALA A 36 -0.64 13.05 6.15
C ALA A 36 -0.11 13.40 7.53
N GLU A 37 -0.85 14.24 8.25
CA GLU A 37 -0.62 14.63 9.64
C GLU A 37 -0.20 13.43 10.51
N ILE A 38 0.90 13.63 11.24
CA ILE A 38 1.65 12.62 11.97
C ILE A 38 0.83 12.13 13.17
N THR A 39 0.21 10.96 13.05
CA THR A 39 -0.22 10.18 14.22
C THR A 39 0.79 9.06 14.45
N THR A 40 1.74 9.31 15.37
CA THR A 40 2.83 8.40 15.69
C THR A 40 2.30 7.11 16.32
N SER A 41 2.14 6.07 15.51
CA SER A 41 1.97 4.68 15.99
C SER A 41 3.34 4.00 15.99
N THR A 42 3.86 3.68 17.17
CA THR A 42 5.18 3.05 17.33
C THR A 42 5.11 1.56 16.99
N ASN A 43 5.61 1.20 15.81
CA ASN A 43 5.80 -0.19 15.40
C ASN A 43 7.23 -0.64 15.73
N VAL A 44 7.40 -1.59 16.64
CA VAL A 44 8.71 -2.15 17.00
C VAL A 44 9.04 -3.29 16.02
N ALA A 45 9.94 -3.04 15.08
CA ALA A 45 10.52 -4.08 14.22
C ALA A 45 11.95 -4.40 14.69
N LEU A 46 12.16 -5.61 15.20
CA LEU A 46 13.50 -6.13 15.52
C LEU A 46 14.19 -6.53 14.19
N ARG A 47 15.27 -5.82 13.86
CA ARG A 47 16.01 -6.02 12.61
C ARG A 47 17.20 -6.94 12.88
N ASN A 48 17.10 -8.21 12.49
CA ASN A 48 18.26 -9.08 12.42
C ASN A 48 19.02 -8.79 11.11
N ALA A 49 20.27 -8.35 11.23
CA ALA A 49 21.15 -8.15 10.10
C ALA A 49 21.61 -9.52 9.56
N GLY A 50 21.11 -9.91 8.39
CA GLY A 50 21.55 -11.11 7.70
C GLY A 50 20.51 -11.62 6.70
N THR A 51 20.70 -11.25 5.43
CA THR A 51 20.23 -11.95 4.21
C THR A 51 18.79 -12.49 4.21
N HIS A 52 17.94 -11.86 3.37
CA HIS A 52 16.49 -12.01 3.20
C HIS A 52 15.66 -11.17 4.19
N SER A 53 15.14 -10.05 3.69
CA SER A 53 14.08 -9.30 4.37
C SER A 53 12.82 -10.15 4.34
N THR A 54 12.62 -11.00 5.35
CA THR A 54 11.29 -11.55 5.63
C THR A 54 10.47 -10.41 6.20
N VAL A 55 9.70 -9.73 5.34
CA VAL A 55 8.77 -8.71 5.79
C VAL A 55 7.65 -9.41 6.56
N LEU A 56 7.64 -9.24 7.88
CA LEU A 56 6.54 -9.69 8.71
C LEU A 56 5.37 -8.72 8.51
N LEU A 57 4.31 -9.16 7.85
CA LEU A 57 3.06 -8.40 7.78
C LEU A 57 2.37 -8.45 9.14
N ALA A 58 1.94 -7.29 9.63
CA ALA A 58 1.11 -7.23 10.82
C ALA A 58 -0.22 -7.95 10.57
N THR A 59 -0.78 -8.62 11.59
CA THR A 59 -2.06 -9.33 11.45
C THR A 59 -3.10 -8.76 12.43
N ALA A 60 -4.31 -8.51 11.96
CA ALA A 60 -5.44 -8.09 12.80
C ALA A 60 -6.42 -9.25 13.02
N ARG A 61 -7.00 -9.35 14.21
CA ARG A 61 -8.15 -10.23 14.47
C ARG A 61 -9.42 -9.43 14.22
N ILE A 62 -10.25 -9.89 13.29
CA ILE A 62 -11.48 -9.21 12.88
C ILE A 62 -12.69 -10.14 13.01
N ARG A 63 -13.89 -9.56 12.92
CA ARG A 63 -15.14 -10.31 12.70
C ARG A 63 -15.68 -9.93 11.33
N VAL A 64 -16.07 -10.94 10.55
CA VAL A 64 -16.65 -10.78 9.21
C VAL A 64 -18.07 -11.28 9.24
N ALA A 65 -19.02 -10.49 8.74
CA ALA A 65 -20.40 -10.94 8.59
C ALA A 65 -20.53 -11.75 7.30
N ASP A 66 -21.18 -12.91 7.36
CA ASP A 66 -21.61 -13.63 6.16
C ASP A 66 -22.86 -13.00 5.52
N ARG A 67 -23.30 -13.56 4.40
CA ARG A 67 -24.48 -13.07 3.65
C ARG A 67 -25.79 -13.11 4.46
N ASN A 68 -25.83 -13.92 5.53
CA ASN A 68 -26.97 -14.06 6.42
C ASN A 68 -26.81 -13.17 7.68
N GLY A 69 -25.77 -12.33 7.75
CA GLY A 69 -25.48 -11.45 8.88
C GLY A 69 -24.82 -12.13 10.08
N LYS A 70 -24.39 -13.39 9.96
CA LYS A 70 -23.71 -14.10 11.05
C LYS A 70 -22.23 -13.74 11.08
N TRP A 71 -21.74 -13.39 12.26
CA TRP A 71 -20.34 -12.99 12.47
C TRP A 71 -19.40 -14.18 12.62
N HIS A 72 -18.27 -14.14 11.90
CA HIS A 72 -17.21 -15.15 11.92
C HIS A 72 -15.86 -14.52 12.26
N PRO A 73 -15.07 -15.10 13.16
CA PRO A 73 -13.73 -14.60 13.45
C PRO A 73 -12.78 -14.88 12.28
N ALA A 74 -11.96 -13.91 11.91
CA ALA A 74 -10.93 -14.06 10.88
C ALA A 74 -9.62 -13.34 11.26
N ARG A 75 -8.54 -13.66 10.55
CA ARG A 75 -7.27 -12.93 10.63
C ARG A 75 -7.03 -12.21 9.30
N ALA A 76 -6.85 -10.89 9.37
CA ALA A 76 -6.49 -10.07 8.22
C ALA A 76 -4.99 -9.77 8.24
N LEU A 77 -4.38 -9.71 7.06
CA LEU A 77 -3.01 -9.23 6.87
C LEU A 77 -3.05 -7.72 6.61
N LEU A 78 -2.23 -6.96 7.32
CA LEU A 78 -2.01 -5.54 7.10
C LEU A 78 -0.80 -5.39 6.19
N ASP A 79 -1.06 -5.30 4.90
CA ASP A 79 -0.02 -5.14 3.88
C ASP A 79 0.36 -3.66 3.72
N GLN A 80 1.49 -3.26 4.31
CA GLN A 80 2.06 -1.92 4.11
C GLN A 80 2.62 -1.70 2.70
N GLY A 81 2.67 -2.74 1.85
CA GLY A 81 3.06 -2.65 0.45
C GLY A 81 1.92 -2.32 -0.52
N SER A 82 0.68 -2.24 -0.04
CA SER A 82 -0.49 -1.90 -0.85
C SER A 82 -0.63 -0.38 -1.01
N GLU A 83 -0.87 0.11 -2.23
CA GLU A 83 -1.00 1.54 -2.56
C GLU A 83 -2.27 2.21 -1.98
N SER A 84 -3.07 1.50 -1.19
CA SER A 84 -4.29 2.02 -0.56
C SER A 84 -4.53 1.38 0.80
N SER A 85 -4.75 2.22 1.82
CA SER A 85 -5.15 1.83 3.18
C SER A 85 -6.47 2.50 3.50
N ILE A 86 -7.53 1.71 3.76
CA ILE A 86 -8.88 2.21 4.08
C ILE A 86 -9.13 1.97 5.56
N ILE A 87 -9.18 3.06 6.32
CA ILE A 87 -9.54 3.13 7.74
C ILE A 87 -10.78 4.02 7.84
N SER A 88 -11.83 3.52 8.50
CA SER A 88 -13.09 4.24 8.74
C SER A 88 -13.20 4.72 10.17
#